data_AF-A0A938I4F1-F1
#
_entry.id   AF-A0A938I4F1-F1
#
_cell.length_a   1.000
_cell.length_b   1.000
_cell.length_c   1.000
_cell.angle_alpha   90.00
_cell.angle_beta   90.00
_cell.angle_gamma   90.00
#
_symmetry.space_group_name_H-M   'P 1'
#
loop_
_entity.id
_entity.type
_entity.pdbx_description
1 polymer ?
#
loop_
_entity_poly.entity_id
_entity_poly.type
_entity_poly.pdbx_seq_one_letter_code
_entity_poly.pdbx_strand_id
1 'polypeptide(L)'
;MNDDAHPDEVFEIEPTDSGGVFAHLPWWLILTVAVVVTELTAHPAVGVSVLCLKFGWNDFRTSIWLRRRDLIPRRRDVCSLFYFASGMWRVCLWSFGLMFVAIMFVVAVEGRGVPPPKGPDPGRVMQPEVLACMGMWMMSFVAATLITILSVVLAWYRNVKVWISGSISDSRRRDEWPPRSRSRLSPESNLLKWWLIGSGAGLFVALFLFGMILLFSGLEAMNRQVRNGNNQGAAAVFGGLVGGGLPIISAVLILAIGGRIFERIGAQSATECWPDEGVLAASNPSG
;
A
#
# COMPACT_ATOMS: atom_id res chain seq x y z
N MET A 1 -28.10 -19.77 7.27
CA MET A 1 -27.16 -19.08 6.37
C MET A 1 -26.77 -17.83 7.13
N ASN A 2 -25.84 -17.99 8.06
CA ASN A 2 -25.47 -16.96 9.04
C ASN A 2 -24.21 -16.27 8.54
N ASP A 3 -24.29 -14.95 8.38
CA ASP A 3 -23.18 -14.05 8.12
C ASP A 3 -22.34 -13.89 9.40
N ASP A 4 -21.64 -14.95 9.82
CA ASP A 4 -20.66 -14.88 10.91
C ASP A 4 -19.29 -14.41 10.36
N ALA A 5 -19.30 -13.33 9.59
CA ALA A 5 -18.09 -12.61 9.24
C ALA A 5 -17.75 -11.67 10.41
N HIS A 6 -16.99 -12.17 11.38
CA HIS A 6 -16.45 -11.32 12.45
C HIS A 6 -15.55 -10.24 11.81
N PRO A 7 -15.91 -8.93 11.91
CA PRO A 7 -15.10 -7.84 11.36
C PRO A 7 -13.74 -7.69 12.06
N ASP A 8 -13.53 -8.46 13.12
CA ASP A 8 -12.34 -8.46 13.97
C ASP A 8 -11.16 -9.24 13.35
N GLU A 9 -11.41 -10.09 12.35
CA GLU A 9 -10.35 -10.84 11.64
C GLU A 9 -9.64 -10.01 10.55
N VAL A 10 -10.20 -8.85 10.15
CA VAL A 10 -9.69 -8.08 9.01
C VAL A 10 -8.35 -7.39 9.32
N PHE A 11 -7.99 -7.26 10.60
CA PHE A 11 -6.71 -6.71 11.05
C PHE A 11 -6.10 -7.53 12.19
N GLU A 12 -6.20 -8.86 12.13
CA GLU A 12 -5.33 -9.66 12.98
C GLU A 12 -3.89 -9.37 12.53
N ILE A 13 -3.21 -8.51 13.30
CA ILE A 13 -1.77 -8.23 13.16
C ILE A 13 -1.11 -9.58 13.46
N GLU A 14 -0.91 -10.36 12.40
CA GLU A 14 -0.33 -11.70 12.41
C GLU A 14 0.82 -11.71 13.43
N PRO A 15 0.74 -12.51 14.52
CA PRO A 15 1.75 -12.49 15.56
C PRO A 15 3.12 -12.70 14.90
N THR A 16 4.08 -11.87 15.31
CA THR A 16 5.41 -11.73 14.68
C THR A 16 6.27 -13.00 14.80
N ASP A 17 5.73 -14.10 15.30
CA ASP A 17 6.35 -15.41 15.33
C ASP A 17 6.46 -15.98 13.91
N SER A 18 7.61 -15.68 13.34
CA SER A 18 7.94 -15.99 11.97
C SER A 18 9.26 -16.72 11.92
N GLY A 19 9.17 -18.06 11.87
CA GLY A 19 10.24 -19.05 11.99
C GLY A 19 11.27 -19.09 10.86
N GLY A 20 11.76 -17.94 10.40
CA GLY A 20 12.96 -17.86 9.56
C GLY A 20 14.00 -16.96 10.21
N VAL A 21 15.29 -17.25 10.02
CA VAL A 21 16.42 -16.50 10.63
C VAL A 21 16.31 -14.98 10.37
N PHE A 22 15.83 -14.58 9.19
CA PHE A 22 15.58 -13.17 8.82
C PHE A 22 14.23 -12.61 9.22
N ALA A 23 13.31 -13.45 9.67
CA ALA A 23 12.01 -13.03 10.14
C ALA A 23 12.05 -12.68 11.64
N HIS A 24 12.94 -13.36 12.39
CA HIS A 24 13.39 -12.94 13.73
C HIS A 24 14.39 -11.78 13.75
N LEU A 25 14.60 -11.07 12.62
CA LEU A 25 15.42 -9.85 12.65
C LEU A 25 14.81 -8.93 13.71
N PRO A 26 15.50 -8.73 14.84
CA PRO A 26 14.85 -8.11 15.97
C PRO A 26 14.65 -6.64 15.64
N TRP A 27 13.54 -6.08 16.11
CA TRP A 27 13.18 -4.68 15.83
C TRP A 27 14.32 -3.70 16.14
N TRP A 28 15.10 -3.98 17.19
CA TRP A 28 16.27 -3.17 17.55
C TRP A 28 17.33 -3.15 16.44
N LEU A 29 17.59 -4.26 15.74
CA LEU A 29 18.59 -4.30 14.67
C LEU A 29 18.17 -3.42 13.49
N ILE A 30 16.89 -3.48 13.12
CA ILE A 30 16.34 -2.66 12.03
C ILE A 30 16.36 -1.19 12.41
N LEU A 31 16.03 -0.87 13.67
CA LEU A 31 16.14 0.48 14.19
C LEU A 31 17.59 0.96 14.15
N THR A 32 18.57 0.14 14.56
CA THR A 32 19.99 0.47 14.46
C THR A 32 20.41 0.73 13.02
N VAL A 33 19.99 -0.11 12.06
CA VAL A 33 20.29 0.10 10.64
C VAL A 33 19.65 1.41 10.15
N ALA A 34 18.40 1.69 10.51
CA ALA A 34 17.71 2.92 10.13
C ALA A 34 18.42 4.18 10.69
N VAL A 35 18.91 4.12 11.94
CA VAL A 35 19.70 5.20 12.56
C VAL A 35 21.03 5.37 11.82
N VAL A 36 21.79 4.28 11.60
CA VAL A 36 23.07 4.33 10.88
C VAL A 36 22.89 4.90 9.47
N VAL A 37 21.86 4.49 8.73
CA VAL A 37 21.55 5.04 7.40
C VAL A 37 21.18 6.52 7.47
N THR A 38 20.43 6.93 8.49
CA THR A 38 20.08 8.34 8.69
C THR A 38 21.31 9.20 8.96
N GLU A 39 22.19 8.75 9.86
CA GLU A 39 23.45 9.45 10.18
C GLU A 39 24.37 9.52 8.95
N LEU A 40 24.50 8.43 8.18
CA LEU A 40 25.34 8.39 6.97
C LEU A 40 24.81 9.25 5.82
N THR A 41 23.49 9.40 5.70
CA THR A 41 22.86 10.16 4.61
C THR A 41 22.51 11.59 5.00
N ALA A 42 22.58 11.94 6.30
CA ALA A 42 22.04 13.17 6.86
C ALA A 42 20.56 13.43 6.48
N HIS A 43 19.80 12.38 6.14
CA HIS A 43 18.43 12.48 5.67
C HIS A 43 17.50 11.52 6.44
N PRO A 44 16.68 12.03 7.40
CA PRO A 44 15.84 11.18 8.25
C PRO A 44 14.78 10.39 7.49
N ALA A 45 14.36 10.89 6.34
CA ALA A 45 13.40 10.19 5.49
C ALA A 45 13.91 8.85 4.96
N VAL A 46 15.22 8.70 4.76
CA VAL A 46 15.80 7.43 4.30
C VAL A 46 15.73 6.39 5.42
N GLY A 47 16.02 6.78 6.67
CA GLY A 47 15.87 5.90 7.84
C GLY A 47 14.43 5.44 8.06
N VAL A 48 13.46 6.36 7.96
CA VAL A 48 12.03 6.02 8.04
C VAL A 48 11.64 5.04 6.94
N SER A 49 12.16 5.25 5.72
CA SER A 49 11.90 4.35 4.58
C SER A 49 12.43 2.93 4.82
N VAL A 50 13.63 2.80 5.40
CA VAL A 50 14.21 1.50 5.80
C VAL A 50 13.35 0.80 6.87
N LEU A 51 12.86 1.56 7.85
CA LEU A 51 11.98 1.03 8.89
C LEU A 51 10.61 0.60 8.31
N CYS A 52 10.06 1.37 7.37
CA CYS A 52 8.81 1.02 6.69
C CYS A 52 8.95 -0.24 5.85
N LEU A 53 10.11 -0.46 5.22
CA LEU A 53 10.39 -1.64 4.39
C LEU A 53 10.21 -2.96 5.16
N LYS A 54 10.47 -2.96 6.48
CA LYS A 54 10.24 -4.12 7.35
C LYS A 54 8.80 -4.60 7.30
N PHE A 55 7.82 -3.70 7.23
CA PHE A 55 6.40 -4.08 7.21
C PHE A 55 5.99 -4.78 5.89
N GLY A 56 6.63 -4.46 4.77
CA GLY A 56 6.40 -5.14 3.48
C GLY A 56 7.27 -6.39 3.26
N TRP A 57 8.23 -6.65 4.14
CA TRP A 57 9.28 -7.65 3.92
C TRP A 57 8.74 -9.08 3.75
N ASN A 58 7.71 -9.46 4.51
CA ASN A 58 7.14 -10.79 4.41
C ASN A 58 6.53 -11.04 3.02
N ASP A 59 5.81 -10.06 2.48
CA ASP A 59 5.18 -10.15 1.16
C ASP A 59 6.21 -10.15 0.03
N PHE A 60 7.30 -9.38 0.15
CA PHE A 60 8.42 -9.45 -0.80
C PHE A 60 9.11 -10.82 -0.80
N ARG A 61 9.23 -11.46 0.37
CA ARG A 61 9.76 -12.83 0.42
C ARG A 61 8.79 -13.83 -0.20
N THR A 62 7.48 -13.64 0.01
CA THR A 62 6.45 -14.47 -0.60
C THR A 62 6.42 -14.31 -2.11
N SER A 63 6.56 -13.09 -2.64
CA SER A 63 6.66 -12.88 -4.09
C SER A 63 7.89 -13.57 -4.70
N ILE A 64 9.06 -13.43 -4.08
CA ILE A 64 10.29 -14.09 -4.54
C ILE A 64 10.18 -15.62 -4.46
N TRP A 65 9.58 -16.15 -3.39
CA TRP A 65 9.37 -17.59 -3.23
C TRP A 65 8.41 -18.14 -4.29
N LEU A 66 7.26 -17.49 -4.51
CA LEU A 66 6.32 -17.84 -5.59
C LEU A 66 7.03 -17.81 -6.95
N ARG A 67 7.87 -16.79 -7.19
CA ARG A 67 8.66 -16.67 -8.42
C ARG A 67 9.66 -17.81 -8.62
N ARG A 68 10.08 -18.50 -7.56
CA ARG A 68 11.03 -19.63 -7.65
C ARG A 68 10.34 -20.98 -7.67
N ARG A 69 9.21 -21.14 -6.97
CA ARG A 69 8.53 -22.44 -6.80
C ARG A 69 7.51 -22.75 -7.88
N ASP A 70 6.85 -21.74 -8.44
CA ASP A 70 5.82 -22.00 -9.45
C ASP A 70 6.43 -22.36 -10.81
N LEU A 71 6.13 -23.58 -11.28
CA LEU A 71 6.59 -24.12 -12.56
C LEU A 71 5.92 -23.46 -13.76
N ILE A 72 4.72 -22.88 -13.58
CA ILE A 72 3.96 -22.27 -14.67
C ILE A 72 4.36 -20.79 -14.80
N PRO A 73 5.13 -20.38 -15.83
CA PRO A 73 5.73 -19.05 -15.89
C PRO A 73 4.69 -17.92 -15.92
N ARG A 74 3.54 -18.16 -16.56
CA ARG A 74 2.46 -17.16 -16.64
C ARG A 74 1.88 -16.83 -15.26
N ARG A 75 1.59 -17.86 -14.47
CA ARG A 75 1.01 -17.76 -13.11
C ARG A 75 2.04 -17.20 -12.13
N ARG A 76 3.25 -17.74 -12.20
CA ARG A 76 4.42 -17.33 -11.42
C ARG A 76 4.63 -15.82 -11.40
N ASP A 77 4.73 -15.20 -12.58
CA ASP A 77 5.02 -13.77 -12.67
C ASP A 77 3.85 -12.93 -12.13
N VAL A 78 2.60 -13.33 -12.42
CA VAL A 78 1.39 -12.61 -12.00
C VAL A 78 1.24 -12.67 -10.48
N CYS A 79 1.23 -13.87 -9.89
CA CYS A 79 1.10 -14.06 -8.45
C CYS A 79 2.26 -13.40 -7.69
N SER A 80 3.49 -13.52 -8.20
CA SER A 80 4.66 -12.79 -7.66
C SER A 80 4.41 -11.28 -7.65
N LEU A 81 3.94 -10.70 -8.75
CA LEU A 81 3.76 -9.26 -8.85
C LEU A 81 2.65 -8.75 -7.92
N PHE A 82 1.57 -9.50 -7.74
CA PHE A 82 0.52 -9.16 -6.76
C PHE A 82 1.05 -9.14 -5.32
N TYR A 83 1.83 -10.14 -4.90
CA TYR A 83 2.44 -10.13 -3.56
C TYR A 83 3.47 -8.99 -3.41
N PHE A 84 4.22 -8.68 -4.48
CA PHE A 84 5.12 -7.54 -4.47
C PHE A 84 4.36 -6.21 -4.32
N ALA A 85 3.27 -6.03 -5.08
CA ALA A 85 2.39 -4.87 -4.96
C ALA A 85 1.80 -4.77 -3.54
N SER A 86 1.35 -5.88 -2.96
CA SER A 86 0.85 -5.95 -1.59
C SER A 86 1.87 -5.46 -0.56
N GLY A 87 3.12 -5.92 -0.67
CA GLY A 87 4.22 -5.44 0.18
C GLY A 87 4.44 -3.94 0.05
N MET A 88 4.44 -3.41 -1.17
CA MET A 88 4.59 -1.96 -1.40
C MET A 88 3.45 -1.14 -0.78
N TRP A 89 2.21 -1.61 -0.88
CA TRP A 89 1.06 -0.94 -0.27
C TRP A 89 1.18 -0.89 1.26
N ARG A 90 1.63 -1.98 1.90
CA ARG A 90 1.89 -1.99 3.35
C ARG A 90 2.96 -0.97 3.74
N VAL A 91 4.08 -0.91 3.01
CA VAL A 91 5.15 0.09 3.22
C VAL A 91 4.58 1.51 3.10
N CYS A 92 3.76 1.78 2.10
CA CYS A 92 3.13 3.06 1.86
C CYS A 92 2.17 3.49 3.00
N LEU A 93 1.35 2.55 3.49
CA LEU A 93 0.41 2.80 4.60
C LEU A 93 1.15 3.07 5.91
N TRP A 94 2.18 2.28 6.23
CA TRP A 94 2.99 2.52 7.42
C TRP A 94 3.78 3.82 7.35
N SER A 95 4.34 4.15 6.18
CA SER A 95 4.99 5.44 5.96
C SER A 95 4.03 6.62 6.15
N PHE A 96 2.78 6.50 5.68
CA PHE A 96 1.75 7.50 5.91
C PHE A 96 1.44 7.66 7.40
N GLY A 97 1.22 6.55 8.10
CA GLY A 97 0.91 6.54 9.52
C GLY A 97 2.03 7.16 10.36
N LEU A 98 3.29 6.81 10.09
CA LEU A 98 4.44 7.39 10.79
C LEU A 98 4.60 8.88 10.52
N MET A 99 4.39 9.33 9.27
CA MET A 99 4.40 10.75 8.93
C MET A 99 3.29 11.51 9.69
N PHE A 100 2.08 10.95 9.76
CA PHE A 100 0.97 11.55 10.50
C PHE A 100 1.28 11.67 11.99
N VAL A 101 1.80 10.60 12.61
CA VAL A 101 2.21 10.60 14.02
C VAL A 101 3.31 11.64 14.27
N ALA A 102 4.31 11.74 13.38
CA ALA A 102 5.38 12.73 13.51
C ALA A 102 4.86 14.17 13.46
N ILE A 103 3.97 14.49 12.51
CA ILE A 103 3.33 15.82 12.41
C ILE A 103 2.51 16.13 13.66
N MET A 104 1.68 15.19 14.11
CA MET A 104 0.86 15.37 15.32
C MET A 104 1.73 15.59 16.56
N PHE A 105 2.86 14.89 16.67
CA PHE A 105 3.81 15.08 17.76
C PHE A 105 4.43 16.49 17.72
N VAL A 106 4.89 16.96 16.56
CA VAL A 106 5.44 18.32 16.41
C VAL A 106 4.41 19.38 16.79
N VAL A 107 3.17 19.28 16.27
CA VAL A 107 2.08 20.21 16.61
C VAL A 107 1.76 20.19 18.10
N ALA A 108 1.75 19.01 18.73
CA ALA A 108 1.48 18.88 20.16
C ALA A 108 2.60 19.45 21.05
N VAL A 109 3.87 19.36 20.63
CA VAL A 109 5.01 19.91 21.36
C VAL A 109 5.10 21.42 21.18
N GLU A 110 4.95 21.93 19.95
CA GLU A 110 4.98 23.37 19.66
C GLU A 110 3.80 24.11 20.32
N GLY A 111 2.62 23.49 20.36
CA GLY A 111 1.43 24.07 20.97
C GLY A 111 1.53 24.26 22.49
N ARG A 112 2.54 23.70 23.16
CA ARG A 112 2.65 23.69 24.63
C ARG A 112 3.46 24.80 25.27
N GLY A 113 4.05 25.75 24.53
CA GLY A 113 4.67 26.88 25.23
C GLY A 113 5.68 27.74 24.50
N VAL A 114 5.84 27.62 23.18
CA VAL A 114 6.65 28.60 22.44
C VAL A 114 5.73 29.76 22.09
N PRO A 115 5.83 30.94 22.75
CA PRO A 115 5.04 32.10 22.35
C PRO A 115 5.32 32.35 20.87
N PRO A 116 4.27 32.59 20.05
CA PRO A 116 4.46 32.81 18.62
C PRO A 116 5.50 33.92 18.45
N PRO A 117 6.53 33.72 17.60
CA PRO A 117 7.53 34.76 17.37
C PRO A 117 6.79 36.05 17.02
N LYS A 118 7.02 37.11 17.80
CA LYS A 118 6.28 38.39 17.69
C LYS A 118 6.60 39.19 16.42
N GLY A 119 7.30 38.59 15.46
CA GLY A 119 7.60 39.19 14.17
C GLY A 119 6.71 38.57 13.07
N PRO A 120 6.20 39.37 12.12
CA PRO A 120 5.78 38.82 10.85
C PRO A 120 7.04 38.29 10.18
N ASP A 121 7.29 36.99 10.29
CA ASP A 121 8.23 36.31 9.40
C ASP A 121 7.45 35.95 8.13
N PRO A 122 7.54 36.76 7.05
CA PRO A 122 6.82 36.50 5.80
C PRO A 122 7.32 35.23 5.07
N GLY A 123 8.11 34.39 5.74
CA GLY A 123 8.81 33.26 5.15
C GLY A 123 8.75 32.01 6.01
N ARG A 124 7.64 31.70 6.70
CA ARG A 124 7.35 30.31 7.09
C ARG A 124 7.10 29.46 5.84
N VAL A 125 8.15 29.32 5.03
CA VAL A 125 8.26 28.34 3.97
C VAL A 125 8.15 27.00 4.67
N MET A 126 7.24 26.17 4.19
CA MET A 126 7.12 24.78 4.63
C MET A 126 8.52 24.17 4.66
N GLN A 127 8.93 23.66 5.82
CA GLN A 127 10.27 23.10 6.01
C GLN A 127 10.58 22.16 4.84
N PRO A 128 11.70 22.36 4.11
CA PRO A 128 12.00 21.58 2.90
C PRO A 128 12.00 20.07 3.17
N GLU A 129 12.25 19.66 4.41
CA GLU A 129 12.17 18.29 4.90
C GLU A 129 10.75 17.71 4.80
N VAL A 130 9.72 18.48 5.13
CA VAL A 130 8.32 18.03 5.04
C VAL A 130 7.91 17.86 3.58
N LEU A 131 8.32 18.80 2.73
CA LEU A 131 8.05 18.73 1.29
C LEU A 131 8.74 17.52 0.66
N ALA A 132 9.99 17.24 1.04
CA ALA A 132 10.71 16.06 0.58
C ALA A 132 10.03 14.76 1.04
N CYS A 133 9.65 14.67 2.32
CA CYS A 133 8.91 13.51 2.85
C CYS A 133 7.60 13.26 2.09
N MET A 134 6.82 14.32 1.86
CA MET A 134 5.56 14.24 1.13
C MET A 134 5.77 13.81 -0.32
N GLY A 135 6.80 14.35 -0.99
CA GLY A 135 7.16 13.96 -2.35
C GLY A 135 7.56 12.49 -2.45
N MET A 136 8.43 12.00 -1.56
CA MET A 136 8.83 10.58 -1.52
C MET A 136 7.64 9.65 -1.27
N TRP A 137 6.75 10.04 -0.36
CA TRP A 137 5.53 9.31 -0.07
C TRP A 137 4.61 9.22 -1.28
N MET A 138 4.36 10.35 -1.97
CA MET A 138 3.56 10.40 -3.19
C MET A 138 4.17 9.53 -4.30
N MET A 139 5.49 9.61 -4.52
CA MET A 139 6.17 8.79 -5.52
C MET A 139 6.05 7.29 -5.21
N SER A 140 6.11 6.92 -3.93
CA SER A 140 5.93 5.52 -3.50
C SER A 140 4.51 5.03 -3.77
N PHE A 141 3.49 5.86 -3.52
CA PHE A 141 2.10 5.57 -3.85
C PHE A 141 1.88 5.41 -5.36
N VAL A 142 2.48 6.28 -6.18
CA VAL A 142 2.42 6.17 -7.63
C VAL A 142 3.06 4.87 -8.09
N ALA A 143 4.25 4.54 -7.59
CA ALA A 143 4.94 3.30 -7.93
C ALA A 143 4.13 2.05 -7.53
N ALA A 144 3.58 2.02 -6.31
CA ALA A 144 2.71 0.95 -5.84
C ALA A 144 1.48 0.79 -6.74
N THR A 145 0.85 1.90 -7.11
CA THR A 145 -0.32 1.92 -8.00
C THR A 145 0.02 1.40 -9.40
N LEU A 146 1.12 1.84 -10.00
CA LEU A 146 1.55 1.39 -11.32
C LEU A 146 1.83 -0.13 -11.33
N ILE A 147 2.44 -0.64 -10.26
CA ILE A 147 2.70 -2.08 -10.13
C ILE A 147 1.41 -2.86 -9.90
N THR A 148 0.45 -2.33 -9.14
CA THR A 148 -0.90 -2.91 -9.02
C THR A 148 -1.59 -2.99 -10.38
N ILE A 149 -1.60 -1.89 -11.15
CA ILE A 149 -2.19 -1.84 -12.49
C ILE A 149 -1.50 -2.87 -13.40
N LEU A 150 -0.17 -2.92 -13.39
CA LEU A 150 0.59 -3.89 -14.17
C LEU A 150 0.23 -5.34 -13.79
N SER A 151 0.06 -5.63 -12.50
CA SER A 151 -0.36 -6.95 -12.00
C SER A 151 -1.75 -7.34 -12.52
N VAL A 152 -2.71 -6.41 -12.46
CA VAL A 152 -4.07 -6.60 -12.96
C VAL A 152 -4.09 -6.79 -14.48
N VAL A 153 -3.37 -5.96 -15.22
CA VAL A 153 -3.28 -6.06 -16.69
C VAL A 153 -2.65 -7.39 -17.10
N LEU A 154 -1.58 -7.82 -16.44
CA LEU A 154 -0.94 -9.11 -16.72
C LEU A 154 -1.82 -10.30 -16.37
N ALA A 155 -2.54 -10.26 -15.24
CA ALA A 155 -3.52 -11.31 -14.88
C ALA A 155 -4.63 -11.41 -15.92
N TRP A 156 -5.17 -10.26 -16.33
CA TRP A 156 -6.23 -10.18 -17.33
C TRP A 156 -5.75 -10.73 -18.68
N TYR A 157 -4.60 -10.26 -19.17
CA TYR A 157 -4.07 -10.65 -20.47
C TYR A 157 -3.69 -12.14 -20.51
N ARG A 158 -3.20 -12.69 -19.40
CA ARG A 158 -2.77 -14.10 -19.30
C ARG A 158 -3.91 -15.04 -18.86
N ASN A 159 -5.12 -14.51 -18.59
CA ASN A 159 -6.27 -15.24 -18.01
C ASN A 159 -5.89 -16.07 -16.78
N VAL A 160 -5.08 -15.50 -15.88
CA VAL A 160 -4.66 -16.15 -14.64
C VAL A 160 -5.61 -15.73 -13.52
N LYS A 161 -6.22 -16.71 -12.85
CA LYS A 161 -6.98 -16.52 -11.62
C LYS A 161 -6.02 -16.33 -10.45
N VAL A 162 -6.25 -15.32 -9.62
CA VAL A 162 -5.35 -14.89 -8.55
C VAL A 162 -6.02 -15.13 -7.20
N TRP A 163 -5.28 -15.82 -6.33
CA TRP A 163 -5.64 -16.05 -4.94
C TRP A 163 -4.60 -15.38 -4.05
N ILE A 164 -5.02 -14.44 -3.20
CA ILE A 164 -4.17 -13.81 -2.20
C ILE A 164 -4.70 -14.18 -0.82
N SER A 165 -3.88 -14.88 -0.04
CA SER A 165 -4.21 -15.28 1.34
C SER A 165 -2.95 -15.32 2.22
N GLY A 166 -3.18 -15.33 3.53
CA GLY A 166 -2.12 -15.57 4.53
C GLY A 166 -1.53 -16.98 4.44
N SER A 167 -2.32 -17.98 4.04
CA SER A 167 -1.87 -19.38 3.89
C SER A 167 -0.72 -19.57 2.91
N ILE A 168 -0.54 -18.70 1.92
CA ILE A 168 0.63 -18.77 1.02
C ILE A 168 1.91 -18.38 1.77
N SER A 169 1.84 -17.38 2.64
CA SER A 169 2.97 -17.02 3.50
C SER A 169 3.26 -18.12 4.52
N ASP A 170 2.24 -18.80 5.04
CA ASP A 170 2.40 -19.98 5.90
C ASP A 170 3.06 -21.15 5.15
N SER A 171 2.59 -21.44 3.93
CA SER A 171 3.16 -22.49 3.06
C SER A 171 4.62 -22.19 2.71
N ARG A 172 4.96 -20.93 2.41
CA ARG A 172 6.35 -20.49 2.24
C ARG A 172 7.20 -20.77 3.47
N ARG A 173 6.68 -20.51 4.68
CA ARG A 173 7.43 -20.73 5.93
C ARG A 173 7.72 -22.21 6.15
N ARG A 174 6.81 -23.09 5.73
CA ARG A 174 6.98 -24.55 5.80
C ARG A 174 7.70 -25.14 4.57
N ASP A 175 8.03 -24.30 3.60
CA ASP A 175 8.57 -24.68 2.29
C ASP A 175 7.72 -25.76 1.59
N GLU A 176 6.40 -25.68 1.80
CA GLU A 176 5.43 -26.60 1.22
C GLU A 176 4.98 -26.08 -0.15
N TRP A 177 5.06 -26.94 -1.16
CA TRP A 177 4.51 -26.69 -2.49
C TRP A 177 3.70 -27.90 -2.93
N PRO A 178 2.48 -27.71 -3.47
CA PRO A 178 1.75 -26.44 -3.64
C PRO A 178 1.22 -25.83 -2.32
N PRO A 179 0.79 -24.55 -2.30
CA PRO A 179 0.31 -23.89 -1.09
C PRO A 179 -0.99 -24.52 -0.58
N ARG A 180 -0.99 -25.10 0.62
CA ARG A 180 -2.19 -25.78 1.15
C ARG A 180 -3.30 -24.78 1.45
N SER A 181 -4.51 -25.04 0.93
CA SER A 181 -5.72 -24.42 1.46
C SER A 181 -5.89 -24.82 2.93
N ARG A 182 -6.20 -23.86 3.82
CA ARG A 182 -6.63 -24.20 5.19
C ARG A 182 -7.85 -25.13 5.12
N SER A 183 -7.97 -25.97 6.16
CA SER A 183 -9.01 -27.00 6.28
C SER A 183 -10.41 -26.43 6.04
N ARG A 184 -11.32 -27.24 5.48
CA ARG A 184 -12.75 -26.89 5.20
C ARG A 184 -13.51 -26.20 6.34
N LEU A 185 -13.02 -26.33 7.58
CA LEU A 185 -13.63 -25.74 8.77
C LEU A 185 -13.53 -24.20 8.83
N SER A 186 -12.58 -23.59 8.12
CA SER A 186 -12.45 -22.12 8.03
C SER A 186 -12.23 -21.74 6.56
N PRO A 187 -13.29 -21.37 5.81
CA PRO A 187 -13.14 -20.91 4.44
C PRO A 187 -12.35 -19.60 4.43
N GLU A 188 -11.10 -19.65 3.98
CA GLU A 188 -10.30 -18.45 3.80
C GLU A 188 -10.95 -17.55 2.75
N SER A 189 -11.12 -16.27 3.07
CA SER A 189 -11.57 -15.29 2.07
C SER A 189 -10.40 -14.86 1.18
N ASN A 190 -10.65 -14.69 -0.12
CA ASN A 190 -9.65 -14.12 -1.02
C ASN A 190 -9.42 -12.64 -0.66
N LEU A 191 -8.26 -12.35 -0.07
CA LEU A 191 -7.88 -10.99 0.35
C LEU A 191 -7.72 -10.04 -0.83
N LEU A 192 -7.68 -10.55 -2.07
CA LEU A 192 -7.63 -9.73 -3.28
C LEU A 192 -8.78 -8.70 -3.34
N LYS A 193 -9.99 -9.05 -2.88
CA LYS A 193 -11.13 -8.12 -2.87
C LYS A 193 -10.85 -6.92 -1.97
N TRP A 194 -10.47 -7.19 -0.72
CA TRP A 194 -10.13 -6.16 0.26
C TRP A 194 -8.90 -5.35 -0.16
N TRP A 195 -7.93 -6.00 -0.79
CA TRP A 195 -6.74 -5.35 -1.31
C TRP A 195 -7.05 -4.42 -2.49
N LEU A 196 -7.92 -4.81 -3.43
CA LEU A 196 -8.37 -3.95 -4.52
C LEU A 196 -9.13 -2.74 -3.99
N ILE A 197 -10.01 -2.93 -3.01
CA ILE A 197 -10.73 -1.84 -2.34
C ILE A 197 -9.73 -0.92 -1.62
N GLY A 198 -8.80 -1.48 -0.85
CA GLY A 198 -7.81 -0.72 -0.09
C GLY A 198 -6.84 0.06 -0.97
N SER A 199 -6.34 -0.53 -2.06
CA SER A 199 -5.49 0.16 -3.04
C SER A 199 -6.24 1.27 -3.76
N GLY A 200 -7.52 1.05 -4.10
CA GLY A 200 -8.39 2.10 -4.63
C GLY A 200 -8.61 3.24 -3.64
N ALA A 201 -8.96 2.93 -2.39
CA ALA A 201 -9.11 3.94 -1.33
C ALA A 201 -7.82 4.72 -1.09
N GLY A 202 -6.67 4.05 -1.10
CA GLY A 202 -5.36 4.69 -1.00
C GLY A 202 -5.06 5.62 -2.16
N LEU A 203 -5.36 5.21 -3.39
CA LEU A 203 -5.24 6.08 -4.57
C LEU A 203 -6.17 7.30 -4.47
N PHE A 204 -7.41 7.10 -4.02
CA PHE A 204 -8.36 8.18 -3.79
C PHE A 204 -7.80 9.20 -2.78
N VAL A 205 -7.28 8.75 -1.64
CA VAL A 205 -6.68 9.63 -0.63
C VAL A 205 -5.48 10.39 -1.20
N ALA A 206 -4.60 9.72 -1.95
CA ALA A 206 -3.45 10.37 -2.58
C ALA A 206 -3.87 11.45 -3.58
N LEU A 207 -4.83 11.15 -4.46
CA LEU A 207 -5.39 12.12 -5.41
C LEU A 207 -6.12 13.27 -4.72
N PHE A 208 -6.84 12.98 -3.63
CA PHE A 208 -7.51 13.99 -2.82
C PHE A 208 -6.51 14.96 -2.18
N LEU A 209 -5.46 14.44 -1.55
CA LEU A 209 -4.41 15.28 -0.96
C LEU A 209 -3.69 16.11 -2.02
N PHE A 210 -3.36 15.52 -3.17
CA PHE A 210 -2.78 16.25 -4.30
C PHE A 210 -3.73 17.36 -4.80
N GLY A 211 -5.01 17.04 -4.93
CA GLY A 211 -6.05 18.00 -5.29
C GLY A 211 -6.17 19.15 -4.30
N MET A 212 -6.10 18.88 -3.00
CA MET A 212 -6.11 19.89 -1.95
C MET A 212 -4.88 20.80 -2.03
N ILE A 213 -3.68 20.27 -2.29
CA ILE A 213 -2.47 21.08 -2.48
C ILE A 213 -2.63 22.03 -3.67
N LEU A 214 -3.13 21.53 -4.80
CA LEU A 214 -3.38 22.35 -5.98
C LEU A 214 -4.44 23.42 -5.71
N LEU A 215 -5.49 23.06 -4.97
CA LEU A 215 -6.54 24.00 -4.57
C LEU A 215 -5.97 25.13 -3.70
N PHE A 216 -5.23 24.80 -2.65
CA PHE A 216 -4.61 25.80 -1.77
C PHE A 216 -3.63 26.69 -2.53
N SER A 217 -2.80 26.10 -3.39
CA SER A 217 -1.86 26.84 -4.24
C SER A 217 -2.60 27.80 -5.18
N GLY A 218 -3.71 27.35 -5.75
CA GLY A 218 -4.58 28.16 -6.60
C GLY A 218 -5.28 29.30 -5.85
N LEU A 219 -5.76 29.06 -4.63
CA LEU A 219 -6.37 30.08 -3.77
C LEU A 219 -5.34 31.14 -3.35
N GLU A 220 -4.11 30.74 -3.03
CA GLU A 220 -3.04 31.68 -2.69
C GLU A 220 -2.66 32.53 -3.91
N ALA A 221 -2.51 31.91 -5.08
CA ALA A 221 -2.27 32.62 -6.34
C ALA A 221 -3.40 33.61 -6.66
N MET A 222 -4.65 33.22 -6.44
CA MET A 222 -5.83 34.09 -6.61
C MET A 222 -5.80 35.28 -5.64
N ASN A 223 -5.46 35.05 -4.36
CA ASN A 223 -5.36 36.12 -3.37
C ASN A 223 -4.27 37.14 -3.76
N ARG A 224 -3.13 36.66 -4.28
CA ARG A 224 -2.08 37.52 -4.83
C ARG A 224 -2.56 38.28 -6.07
N GLN A 225 -3.37 37.67 -6.92
CA GLN A 225 -3.92 38.30 -8.13
C GLN A 225 -4.96 39.38 -7.84
N VAL A 226 -5.90 39.13 -6.91
CA VAL A 226 -6.88 40.13 -6.47
C VAL A 226 -6.17 41.37 -5.93
N ARG A 227 -5.08 41.17 -5.20
CA ARG A 227 -4.24 42.27 -4.69
C ARG A 227 -3.54 43.06 -5.80
N ASN A 228 -3.24 42.43 -6.93
CA ASN A 228 -2.52 43.02 -8.07
C ASN A 228 -3.44 43.54 -9.18
N GLY A 229 -4.77 43.44 -9.04
CA GLY A 229 -5.74 43.96 -10.02
C GLY A 229 -5.75 43.26 -11.37
N ASN A 230 -5.26 42.02 -11.47
CA ASN A 230 -5.13 41.30 -12.74
C ASN A 230 -6.18 40.17 -12.88
N ASN A 231 -6.91 40.16 -14.00
CA ASN A 231 -8.08 39.31 -14.23
C ASN A 231 -7.75 37.89 -14.73
N GLN A 232 -7.00 37.10 -13.97
CA GLN A 232 -6.69 35.72 -14.33
C GLN A 232 -7.40 34.69 -13.43
N GLY A 233 -8.74 34.70 -13.42
CA GLY A 233 -9.57 33.73 -12.68
C GLY A 233 -9.46 32.27 -13.14
N ALA A 234 -8.78 31.99 -14.26
CA ALA A 234 -8.64 30.65 -14.83
C ALA A 234 -7.90 29.67 -13.90
N ALA A 235 -6.89 30.13 -13.15
CA ALA A 235 -6.10 29.27 -12.26
C ALA A 235 -6.93 28.76 -11.06
N ALA A 236 -7.81 29.59 -10.51
CA ALA A 236 -8.68 29.22 -9.40
C ALA A 236 -9.74 28.19 -9.83
N VAL A 237 -10.34 28.39 -11.01
CA VAL A 237 -11.31 27.45 -11.59
C VAL A 237 -10.65 26.10 -11.88
N PHE A 238 -9.43 26.11 -12.44
CA PHE A 238 -8.67 24.89 -12.68
C PHE A 238 -8.35 24.15 -11.37
N GLY A 239 -7.86 24.85 -10.34
CA GLY A 239 -7.59 24.27 -9.02
C GLY A 239 -8.82 23.64 -8.37
N GLY A 240 -9.98 24.30 -8.47
CA GLY A 240 -11.27 23.77 -7.99
C GLY A 240 -11.72 22.51 -8.72
N LEU A 241 -11.69 22.52 -10.06
CA LEU A 241 -12.12 21.39 -10.87
C LEU A 241 -11.19 20.18 -10.72
N VAL A 242 -9.88 20.40 -10.74
CA VAL A 242 -8.88 19.34 -10.56
C VAL A 242 -8.91 18.82 -9.13
N GLY A 243 -8.99 19.71 -8.14
CA GLY A 243 -8.94 19.36 -6.73
C GLY A 243 -10.16 18.59 -6.24
N GLY A 244 -11.36 18.99 -6.65
CA GLY A 244 -12.60 18.30 -6.27
C GLY A 244 -13.01 17.18 -7.23
N GLY A 245 -12.83 17.38 -8.55
CA GLY A 245 -13.34 16.46 -9.56
C GLY A 245 -12.57 15.16 -9.67
N LEU A 246 -11.23 15.20 -9.65
CA LEU A 246 -10.39 14.00 -9.82
C LEU A 246 -10.64 12.93 -8.75
N PRO A 247 -10.72 13.25 -7.45
CA PRO A 247 -10.98 12.25 -6.42
C PRO A 247 -12.36 11.60 -6.60
N ILE A 248 -13.40 12.38 -6.92
CA ILE A 248 -14.75 11.86 -7.12
C ILE A 248 -14.78 10.90 -8.32
N ILE A 249 -14.21 11.31 -9.46
CA ILE A 249 -14.13 10.47 -10.66
C ILE A 249 -13.34 9.19 -10.35
N SER A 250 -12.21 9.31 -9.64
CA SER A 250 -11.40 8.16 -9.21
C SER A 250 -12.21 7.18 -8.35
N ALA A 251 -12.92 7.66 -7.32
CA ALA A 251 -13.74 6.82 -6.44
C ALA A 251 -14.82 6.06 -7.23
N VAL A 252 -15.51 6.74 -8.14
CA VAL A 252 -16.54 6.11 -8.99
C VAL A 252 -15.93 5.05 -9.90
N LEU A 253 -14.79 5.34 -10.55
CA LEU A 253 -14.08 4.38 -11.39
C LEU A 253 -13.61 3.16 -10.59
N ILE A 254 -13.07 3.35 -9.38
CA ILE A 254 -12.63 2.27 -8.50
C ILE A 254 -13.79 1.35 -8.15
N LEU A 255 -14.94 1.90 -7.75
CA LEU A 255 -16.12 1.11 -7.39
C LEU A 255 -16.72 0.37 -8.60
N ALA A 256 -16.86 1.07 -9.74
CA ALA A 256 -17.50 0.50 -10.93
C ALA A 256 -16.62 -0.55 -11.62
N ILE A 257 -15.31 -0.30 -11.72
CA ILE A 257 -14.37 -1.17 -12.43
C ILE A 257 -13.84 -2.28 -11.50
N GLY A 258 -13.65 -2.00 -10.21
CA GLY A 258 -13.09 -2.93 -9.23
C GLY A 258 -13.87 -4.23 -9.12
N GLY A 259 -15.21 -4.16 -9.09
CA GLY A 259 -16.07 -5.35 -9.05
C GLY A 259 -15.89 -6.24 -10.29
N ARG A 260 -15.91 -5.63 -11.49
CA ARG A 260 -15.73 -6.36 -12.76
C ARG A 260 -14.34 -6.96 -12.90
N ILE A 261 -13.31 -6.25 -12.43
CA ILE A 261 -11.95 -6.79 -12.40
C ILE A 261 -11.93 -8.02 -11.51
N PHE A 262 -12.46 -7.92 -10.28
CA PHE A 262 -12.44 -9.01 -9.32
C PHE A 262 -13.16 -10.26 -9.82
N GLU A 263 -14.35 -10.13 -10.41
CA GLU A 263 -15.07 -11.28 -11.00
C GLU A 263 -14.23 -12.02 -12.05
N ARG A 264 -13.45 -11.25 -12.83
CA ARG A 264 -12.64 -11.82 -13.91
C ARG A 264 -11.34 -12.46 -13.41
N ILE A 265 -10.58 -11.77 -12.55
CA ILE A 265 -9.23 -12.21 -12.14
C ILE A 265 -9.22 -12.92 -10.78
N GLY A 266 -10.21 -12.72 -9.92
CA GLY A 266 -10.28 -13.32 -8.60
C GLY A 266 -10.59 -14.81 -8.68
N ALA A 267 -9.76 -15.61 -8.02
CA ALA A 267 -10.05 -17.02 -7.75
C ALA A 267 -11.03 -17.13 -6.57
N GLN A 268 -11.98 -18.05 -6.64
CA GLN A 268 -12.91 -18.39 -5.55
C GLN A 268 -12.29 -19.35 -4.54
N SER A 269 -11.27 -20.12 -4.94
CA SER A 269 -10.51 -21.02 -4.09
C SER A 269 -9.03 -21.05 -4.49
N ALA A 270 -8.16 -21.50 -3.59
CA ALA A 270 -6.75 -21.76 -3.91
C ALA A 270 -6.60 -22.76 -5.07
N THR A 271 -7.46 -23.78 -5.13
CA THR A 271 -7.45 -24.79 -6.21
C THR A 271 -7.79 -24.24 -7.59
N GLU A 272 -8.53 -23.12 -7.69
CA GLU A 272 -8.76 -22.45 -8.98
C GLU A 272 -7.48 -21.75 -9.48
N CYS A 273 -6.64 -21.27 -8.57
CA CYS A 273 -5.33 -20.70 -8.90
C CYS A 273 -4.27 -21.79 -9.16
N TRP A 274 -4.29 -22.87 -8.35
CA TRP A 274 -3.37 -24.01 -8.43
C TRP A 274 -4.13 -25.33 -8.63
N PRO A 275 -4.63 -25.62 -9.85
CA PRO A 275 -5.42 -26.83 -10.12
C PRO A 275 -4.61 -28.13 -9.97
N ASP A 276 -3.29 -28.03 -10.06
CA ASP A 276 -2.34 -29.15 -9.94
C ASP A 276 -2.45 -29.86 -8.57
N GLU A 277 -2.99 -29.18 -7.55
CA GLU A 277 -3.29 -29.75 -6.23
C GLU A 277 -4.24 -30.94 -6.29
N GLY A 278 -5.32 -30.83 -7.07
CA GLY A 278 -6.35 -31.87 -7.12
C GLY A 278 -5.81 -33.18 -7.68
N VAL A 279 -4.90 -33.09 -8.66
CA VAL A 279 -4.27 -34.25 -9.29
C VAL A 279 -3.28 -34.93 -8.34
N LEU A 280 -2.45 -34.14 -7.64
CA LEU A 280 -1.48 -34.67 -6.69
C LEU A 280 -2.18 -35.29 -5.46
N ALA A 281 -3.21 -34.64 -4.93
CA ALA A 281 -3.99 -35.16 -3.80
C ALA A 281 -4.72 -36.47 -4.16
N ALA A 282 -5.31 -36.57 -5.36
CA ALA A 282 -5.96 -37.79 -5.82
C ALA A 282 -4.98 -38.96 -6.00
N SER A 283 -3.71 -38.67 -6.31
CA SER A 283 -2.68 -39.70 -6.51
C SER A 283 -2.10 -40.29 -5.21
N ASN A 284 -2.41 -39.70 -4.04
CA ASN A 284 -1.80 -40.10 -2.77
C ASN A 284 -2.87 -40.26 -1.65
N PRO A 285 -3.72 -41.31 -1.69
CA PRO A 285 -4.86 -41.49 -0.80
C PRO A 285 -4.53 -41.89 0.65
N SER A 286 -3.25 -42.01 1.00
CA SER A 286 -2.78 -42.51 2.31
C SER A 286 -2.42 -41.41 3.33
N GLY A 287 -2.87 -40.17 3.11
CA GLY A 287 -2.66 -39.02 4.00
C GLY A 287 -3.75 -38.83 5.04
#